data_AF-A0A849WU12-F1
#
_entry.id   AF-A0A849WU12-F1
#
_cell.length_a   1.000
_cell.length_b   1.000
_cell.length_c   1.000
_cell.angle_alpha   90.00
_cell.angle_beta   90.00
_cell.angle_gamma   90.00
#
_symmetry.space_group_name_H-M   'P 1'
#
loop_
_entity.id
_entity.type
_entity.pdbx_description
1 polymer ?
#
loop_
_entity_poly.entity_id
_entity_poly.type
_entity_poly.pdbx_seq_one_letter_code
_entity_poly.pdbx_strand_id
1 'polypeptide(L)'
;MQAKIFKVFMFISLLGSLFLVSCAKKNNSSSNRAGTAARGNLTGSDVTALGINKCSDGSTGWGRLLDDGTLSGSLFRQSYLKFLGAEDSGQLGDLDGTGTSRENGVDVKLNLKIANNQLNLTDSRLQFAIRDSYVGQKGDDGKLIDEISILYQGATSGQITNIVNGSGNFTLVFKDDYGTVQVEGTYNATETRGTRVSFNNTNGVNGSLGTFSTRTCGVFF
;
A
#
# COMPACT_ATOMS: atom_id res chain seq x y z
N MET A 1 -5.12 68.22 40.52
CA MET A 1 -3.84 68.15 39.76
C MET A 1 -3.11 66.89 40.19
N GLN A 2 -2.52 66.17 39.22
CA GLN A 2 -1.68 64.95 39.32
C GLN A 2 -2.40 63.69 39.82
N ALA A 3 -2.83 62.71 39.02
CA ALA A 3 -2.35 62.04 37.79
C ALA A 3 -1.24 61.01 38.00
N LYS A 4 -1.54 59.79 37.53
CA LYS A 4 -0.64 58.65 37.19
C LYS A 4 -0.21 57.87 38.45
N ILE A 5 -0.39 56.55 38.57
CA ILE A 5 0.08 55.45 37.71
C ILE A 5 -0.71 54.21 38.17
N PHE A 6 -1.60 53.64 37.35
CA PHE A 6 -2.04 52.24 37.47
C PHE A 6 -2.88 51.91 36.22
N LYS A 7 -2.20 51.83 35.08
CA LYS A 7 -2.77 51.44 33.78
C LYS A 7 -1.76 50.62 32.99
N VAL A 8 -1.33 49.49 33.54
CA VAL A 8 -0.72 48.37 32.80
C VAL A 8 -0.99 47.13 33.66
N PHE A 9 -1.32 45.98 33.05
CA PHE A 9 -1.79 44.73 33.66
C PHE A 9 -3.30 44.53 33.75
N MET A 10 -4.01 44.73 32.64
CA MET A 10 -5.29 44.02 32.43
C MET A 10 -5.59 43.86 30.94
N PHE A 11 -4.66 43.29 30.19
CA PHE A 11 -4.87 42.84 28.81
C PHE A 11 -3.70 41.89 28.51
N ILE A 12 -3.92 40.59 28.64
CA ILE A 12 -3.20 39.44 28.02
C ILE A 12 -3.65 38.21 28.83
N SER A 13 -4.85 37.69 28.55
CA SER A 13 -5.23 36.33 28.98
C SER A 13 -6.42 35.76 28.20
N LEU A 14 -6.66 36.23 26.96
CA LEU A 14 -7.83 35.83 26.18
C LEU A 14 -7.54 35.50 24.70
N LEU A 15 -6.33 35.03 24.40
CA LEU A 15 -5.99 34.45 23.09
C LEU A 15 -4.90 33.39 23.31
N GLY A 16 -5.28 32.15 23.57
CA GLY A 16 -4.29 31.10 23.84
C GLY A 16 -4.77 29.66 23.76
N SER A 17 -5.94 29.37 23.21
CA SER A 17 -6.40 27.99 23.07
C SER A 17 -7.35 27.82 21.87
N LEU A 18 -6.83 28.06 20.67
CA LEU A 18 -7.51 27.76 19.41
C LEU A 18 -6.49 27.33 18.34
N PHE A 19 -5.55 26.47 18.71
CA PHE A 19 -4.70 25.76 17.73
C PHE A 19 -4.43 24.33 18.19
N LEU A 20 -5.48 23.56 18.41
CA LEU A 20 -5.46 22.14 18.06
C LEU A 20 -6.06 22.03 16.66
N VAL A 21 -5.34 22.56 15.66
CA VAL A 21 -5.47 22.05 14.30
C VAL A 21 -4.81 20.68 14.36
N SER A 22 -5.58 19.69 14.82
CA SER A 22 -5.33 18.32 14.41
C SER A 22 -5.21 18.39 12.89
N CYS A 23 -4.06 17.98 12.35
CA CYS A 23 -3.92 17.73 10.93
C CYS A 23 -4.90 16.61 10.57
N ALA A 24 -6.17 16.96 10.38
CA ALA A 24 -7.13 16.11 9.72
C ALA A 24 -6.56 15.89 8.32
N LYS A 25 -6.00 14.69 8.14
CA LYS A 25 -5.42 14.18 6.91
C LYS A 25 -6.38 14.55 5.78
N LYS A 26 -5.91 15.40 4.87
CA LYS A 26 -6.67 15.99 3.76
C LYS A 26 -7.52 14.92 3.07
N ASN A 27 -8.84 15.15 3.08
CA ASN A 27 -9.86 14.29 2.47
C ASN A 27 -9.50 13.90 1.03
N ASN A 28 -9.27 12.60 0.85
CA ASN A 28 -9.37 11.90 -0.43
C ASN A 28 -10.38 10.75 -0.23
N SER A 29 -11.03 10.32 -1.32
CA SER A 29 -12.16 9.38 -1.45
C SER A 29 -12.18 8.10 -0.58
N SER A 30 -11.10 7.73 0.11
CA SER A 30 -11.15 6.77 1.22
C SER A 30 -11.95 7.27 2.43
N SER A 31 -12.22 8.58 2.51
CA SER A 31 -13.14 9.21 3.48
C SER A 31 -14.63 8.91 3.20
N ASN A 32 -14.97 8.36 2.04
CA ASN A 32 -16.35 8.02 1.67
C ASN A 32 -16.76 6.61 2.09
N ARG A 33 -15.83 5.88 2.73
CA ARG A 33 -16.10 4.66 3.48
C ARG A 33 -16.24 5.11 4.94
N ALA A 34 -17.44 4.99 5.52
CA ALA A 34 -17.69 5.19 6.95
C ALA A 34 -16.90 4.20 7.84
N GLY A 35 -15.59 4.42 7.96
CA GLY A 35 -14.66 3.56 8.68
C GLY A 35 -13.29 3.62 8.01
N THR A 36 -12.38 4.40 8.57
CA THR A 36 -11.07 4.65 7.97
C THR A 36 -10.21 3.39 8.11
N ALA A 37 -9.97 2.67 7.02
CA ALA A 37 -8.85 1.72 6.97
C ALA A 37 -7.58 2.50 7.35
N ALA A 38 -6.88 2.09 8.42
CA ALA A 38 -5.74 2.82 8.94
C ALA A 38 -4.62 2.89 7.89
N ARG A 39 -4.33 1.75 7.26
CA ARG A 39 -3.39 1.60 6.14
C ARG A 39 -4.16 1.72 4.83
N GLY A 40 -4.17 2.91 4.22
CA GLY A 40 -4.82 3.15 2.93
C GLY A 40 -4.69 4.61 2.50
N ASN A 41 -4.70 4.87 1.19
CA ASN A 41 -4.63 6.22 0.62
C ASN A 41 -3.32 6.95 1.00
N LEU A 42 -2.21 6.22 1.04
CA LEU A 42 -0.87 6.80 1.15
C LEU A 42 -0.56 7.47 -0.18
N THR A 43 -0.73 8.79 -0.23
CA THR A 43 -0.40 9.60 -1.41
C THR A 43 1.12 9.63 -1.59
N GLY A 44 1.59 8.97 -2.64
CA GLY A 44 2.93 9.14 -3.19
C GLY A 44 2.83 9.17 -4.71
N SER A 45 3.87 9.65 -5.39
CA SER A 45 3.92 9.58 -6.85
C SER A 45 3.71 8.14 -7.30
N ASP A 46 2.72 7.93 -8.17
CA ASP A 46 2.38 6.62 -8.73
C ASP A 46 3.66 5.88 -9.17
N VAL A 47 3.75 4.57 -8.91
CA VAL A 47 4.89 3.74 -9.32
C VAL A 47 5.13 3.85 -10.84
N THR A 48 4.11 4.25 -11.59
CA THR A 48 4.21 4.58 -13.01
C THR A 48 5.15 5.74 -13.36
N ALA A 49 5.52 6.60 -12.40
CA ALA A 49 6.42 7.73 -12.60
C ALA A 49 7.91 7.34 -12.65
N LEU A 50 8.28 6.16 -12.15
CA LEU A 50 9.64 5.64 -12.26
C LEU A 50 9.79 4.85 -13.56
N GLY A 51 10.07 5.56 -14.67
CA GLY A 51 10.58 5.00 -15.93
C GLY A 51 10.15 3.56 -16.23
N ILE A 52 8.84 3.29 -16.25
CA ILE A 52 8.33 1.91 -16.34
C ILE A 52 8.90 1.27 -17.60
N ASN A 53 9.63 0.17 -17.45
CA ASN A 53 9.83 -0.74 -18.55
C ASN A 53 8.46 -1.33 -18.89
N LYS A 54 7.83 -0.81 -19.95
CA LYS A 54 6.73 -1.53 -20.58
C LYS A 54 7.33 -2.77 -21.22
N CYS A 55 6.69 -3.90 -21.02
CA CYS A 55 6.96 -5.06 -21.86
C CYS A 55 6.73 -4.66 -23.34
N SER A 56 7.38 -5.36 -24.27
CA SER A 56 7.28 -5.04 -25.71
C SER A 56 5.85 -5.09 -26.26
N ASP A 57 4.93 -5.73 -25.55
CA ASP A 57 3.49 -5.79 -25.85
C ASP A 57 2.65 -4.72 -25.12
N GLY A 58 3.29 -3.78 -24.43
CA GLY A 58 2.63 -2.70 -23.70
C GLY A 58 2.18 -3.07 -22.27
N SER A 59 2.41 -4.31 -21.80
CA SER A 59 2.09 -4.70 -20.43
C SER A 59 2.90 -3.89 -19.40
N THR A 60 2.25 -3.47 -18.31
CA THR A 60 2.77 -2.50 -17.34
C THR A 60 3.26 -3.13 -16.02
N GLY A 61 3.42 -4.46 -15.97
CA GLY A 61 4.02 -5.17 -14.82
C GLY A 61 3.10 -5.38 -13.62
N TRP A 62 1.80 -5.12 -13.77
CA TRP A 62 0.82 -5.51 -12.75
C TRP A 62 0.64 -7.03 -12.70
N GLY A 63 0.57 -7.57 -11.50
CA GLY A 63 0.14 -8.94 -11.20
C GLY A 63 -1.14 -8.92 -10.38
N ARG A 64 -1.77 -10.08 -10.26
CA ARG A 64 -2.92 -10.30 -9.37
C ARG A 64 -2.43 -11.07 -8.14
N LEU A 65 -2.81 -10.63 -6.95
CA LEU A 65 -2.65 -11.42 -5.74
C LEU A 65 -3.76 -12.46 -5.66
N LEU A 66 -3.33 -13.71 -5.60
CA LEU A 66 -4.18 -14.88 -5.51
C LEU A 66 -3.93 -15.56 -4.17
N ASP A 67 -4.99 -16.16 -3.66
CA ASP A 67 -4.95 -17.10 -2.55
C ASP A 67 -3.96 -18.23 -2.88
N ASP A 68 -3.05 -18.49 -1.95
CA ASP A 68 -2.03 -19.53 -2.03
C ASP A 68 -2.55 -20.91 -1.56
N GLY A 69 -3.87 -21.04 -1.39
CA GLY A 69 -4.54 -22.19 -0.83
C GLY A 69 -4.58 -22.20 0.70
N THR A 70 -3.90 -21.24 1.36
CA THR A 70 -3.93 -21.07 2.82
C THR A 70 -4.92 -19.99 3.28
N LEU A 71 -5.46 -19.21 2.33
CA LEU A 71 -6.34 -18.06 2.59
C LEU A 71 -7.78 -18.28 2.09
N SER A 72 -8.23 -19.53 1.90
CA SER A 72 -9.51 -19.90 1.26
C SER A 72 -10.68 -18.94 1.51
N GLY A 73 -11.20 -18.31 0.45
CA GLY A 73 -12.45 -17.56 0.44
C GLY A 73 -12.47 -16.38 1.43
N SER A 74 -13.32 -16.44 2.46
CA SER A 74 -13.47 -15.37 3.46
C SER A 74 -12.15 -15.09 4.20
N LEU A 75 -11.25 -16.06 4.32
CA LEU A 75 -9.95 -15.88 4.97
C LEU A 75 -9.03 -14.91 4.21
N PHE A 76 -9.15 -14.84 2.87
CA PHE A 76 -8.41 -13.89 2.04
C PHE A 76 -8.84 -12.47 2.39
N ARG A 77 -10.14 -12.20 2.33
CA ARG A 77 -10.71 -10.92 2.76
C ARG A 77 -10.32 -10.57 4.21
N GLN A 78 -10.43 -11.53 5.14
CA GLN A 78 -10.04 -11.30 6.55
C GLN A 78 -8.56 -10.96 6.69
N SER A 79 -7.68 -11.55 5.87
CA SER A 79 -6.26 -11.21 5.89
C SER A 79 -6.01 -9.77 5.45
N TYR A 80 -6.74 -9.29 4.43
CA TYR A 80 -6.66 -7.89 4.02
C TYR A 80 -7.24 -6.93 5.05
N LEU A 81 -8.33 -7.29 5.75
CA LEU A 81 -8.82 -6.48 6.87
C LEU A 81 -7.76 -6.32 7.97
N LYS A 82 -7.10 -7.42 8.33
CA LYS A 82 -5.98 -7.41 9.29
C LYS A 82 -4.84 -6.53 8.78
N PHE A 83 -4.43 -6.69 7.53
CA PHE A 83 -3.36 -5.91 6.91
C PHE A 83 -3.65 -4.40 6.90
N LEU A 84 -4.89 -4.04 6.57
CA LEU A 84 -5.36 -2.66 6.54
C LEU A 84 -5.40 -2.00 7.93
N GLY A 85 -5.23 -2.78 9.00
CA GLY A 85 -5.28 -2.29 10.38
C GLY A 85 -6.68 -1.82 10.80
N ALA A 86 -7.73 -2.24 10.09
CA ALA A 86 -9.09 -2.08 10.57
C ALA A 86 -9.27 -3.08 11.72
N GLU A 87 -9.48 -2.58 12.95
CA GLU A 87 -10.12 -3.39 13.99
C GLU A 87 -11.43 -3.96 13.42
N ASP A 88 -11.87 -5.10 13.94
CA ASP A 88 -12.97 -6.01 13.54
C ASP A 88 -14.32 -5.43 13.03
N SER A 89 -14.45 -4.13 12.85
CA SER A 89 -15.60 -3.39 12.31
C SER A 89 -15.55 -3.11 10.79
N GLY A 90 -14.53 -3.62 10.08
CA GLY A 90 -14.09 -3.08 8.78
C GLY A 90 -15.06 -3.13 7.59
N GLN A 91 -15.26 -1.96 6.97
CA GLN A 91 -15.95 -1.74 5.69
C GLN A 91 -15.10 -2.11 4.47
N LEU A 92 -14.57 -3.34 4.47
CA LEU A 92 -14.09 -3.95 3.24
C LEU A 92 -15.24 -4.78 2.68
N GLY A 93 -15.66 -4.49 1.45
CA GLY A 93 -16.61 -5.31 0.71
C GLY A 93 -16.03 -6.70 0.44
N ASP A 94 -16.68 -7.43 -0.45
CA ASP A 94 -16.20 -8.74 -0.86
C ASP A 94 -14.90 -8.60 -1.65
N LEU A 95 -13.93 -9.46 -1.35
CA LEU A 95 -12.67 -9.59 -2.07
C LEU A 95 -12.52 -11.04 -2.56
N ASP A 96 -12.25 -11.21 -3.85
CA ASP A 96 -11.97 -12.51 -4.44
C ASP A 96 -10.46 -12.71 -4.63
N GLY A 97 -9.94 -13.78 -4.02
CA GLY A 97 -8.55 -14.24 -4.18
C GLY A 97 -8.42 -15.46 -5.09
N THR A 98 -9.51 -15.96 -5.66
CA THR A 98 -9.56 -17.21 -6.43
C THR A 98 -9.65 -16.99 -7.94
N GLY A 99 -10.26 -15.88 -8.36
CA GLY A 99 -10.47 -15.54 -9.78
C GLY A 99 -9.42 -14.58 -10.35
N THR A 100 -9.29 -14.60 -11.68
CA THR A 100 -8.57 -13.58 -12.46
C THR A 100 -9.47 -12.41 -12.87
N SER A 101 -10.76 -12.46 -12.49
CA SER A 101 -11.70 -11.34 -12.62
C SER A 101 -11.15 -10.10 -11.92
N ARG A 102 -11.22 -8.94 -12.58
CA ARG A 102 -10.76 -7.67 -12.01
C ARG A 102 -11.82 -6.95 -11.17
N GLU A 103 -13.02 -7.49 -11.08
CA GLU A 103 -14.14 -6.81 -10.41
C GLU A 103 -13.84 -6.63 -8.92
N ASN A 104 -13.54 -7.74 -8.21
CA ASN A 104 -13.24 -7.72 -6.78
C ASN A 104 -11.94 -8.49 -6.52
N GLY A 105 -10.90 -7.86 -5.99
CA GLY A 105 -9.69 -8.46 -5.44
C GLY A 105 -8.51 -7.51 -5.49
N VAL A 106 -7.28 -8.05 -5.49
CA VAL A 106 -6.10 -7.22 -5.22
C VAL A 106 -5.06 -7.35 -6.32
N ASP A 107 -4.73 -6.21 -6.94
CA ASP A 107 -3.64 -6.11 -7.89
C ASP A 107 -2.36 -5.65 -7.18
N VAL A 108 -1.22 -6.14 -7.63
CA VAL A 108 0.11 -5.82 -7.10
C VAL A 108 1.03 -5.37 -8.21
N LYS A 109 1.85 -4.37 -7.92
CA LYS A 109 2.94 -3.93 -8.78
C LYS A 109 4.25 -3.90 -8.01
N LEU A 110 5.23 -4.63 -8.50
CA LEU A 110 6.58 -4.66 -7.95
C LEU A 110 7.53 -4.06 -8.98
N ASN A 111 8.29 -3.05 -8.58
CA ASN A 111 9.31 -2.42 -9.43
C ASN A 111 10.65 -2.48 -8.70
N LEU A 112 11.61 -3.21 -9.26
CA LEU A 112 12.92 -3.46 -8.69
C LEU A 112 13.99 -2.76 -9.54
N LYS A 113 14.68 -1.80 -8.93
CA LYS A 113 15.81 -1.14 -9.58
C LYS A 113 17.06 -1.99 -9.39
N ILE A 114 17.75 -2.32 -10.47
CA ILE A 114 19.08 -2.94 -10.41
C ILE A 114 20.13 -1.89 -10.77
N ALA A 115 21.14 -1.73 -9.92
CA ALA A 115 22.28 -0.87 -10.17
C ALA A 115 23.56 -1.60 -9.71
N ASN A 116 24.60 -1.60 -10.54
CA ASN A 116 25.88 -2.25 -10.24
C ASN A 116 25.74 -3.73 -9.83
N ASN A 117 24.87 -4.47 -10.53
CA ASN A 117 24.53 -5.87 -10.25
C ASN A 117 23.96 -6.12 -8.84
N GLN A 118 23.44 -5.08 -8.19
CA GLN A 118 22.81 -5.16 -6.88
C GLN A 118 21.42 -4.52 -6.92
N LEU A 119 20.58 -4.95 -5.99
CA LEU A 119 19.26 -4.36 -5.80
C LEU A 119 19.42 -2.95 -5.19
N ASN A 120 18.95 -1.93 -5.91
CA ASN A 120 18.83 -0.59 -5.35
C ASN A 120 17.53 -0.53 -4.54
N LEU A 121 17.70 -0.57 -3.21
CA LEU A 121 16.60 -0.58 -2.25
C LEU A 121 15.82 0.74 -2.28
N THR A 122 16.52 1.88 -2.35
CA THR A 122 15.93 3.23 -2.35
C THR A 122 14.98 3.46 -3.51
N ASP A 123 15.27 2.90 -4.69
CA ASP A 123 14.47 3.08 -5.91
C ASP A 123 13.51 1.91 -6.19
N SER A 124 13.51 0.87 -5.34
CA SER A 124 12.53 -0.21 -5.43
C SER A 124 11.17 0.25 -4.90
N ARG A 125 10.07 -0.19 -5.53
CA ARG A 125 8.70 0.18 -5.18
C ARG A 125 7.80 -1.04 -5.12
N LEU A 126 6.80 -0.96 -4.25
CA LEU A 126 5.71 -1.93 -4.17
C LEU A 126 4.40 -1.18 -4.05
N GLN A 127 3.40 -1.60 -4.83
CA GLN A 127 2.07 -1.03 -4.79
C GLN A 127 1.02 -2.13 -4.73
N PHE A 128 0.01 -1.92 -3.90
CA PHE A 128 -1.22 -2.70 -3.90
C PHE A 128 -2.39 -1.82 -4.31
N ALA A 129 -3.26 -2.35 -5.15
CA ALA A 129 -4.54 -1.77 -5.52
C ALA A 129 -5.65 -2.76 -5.12
N ILE A 130 -6.35 -2.46 -4.04
CA ILE A 130 -7.39 -3.33 -3.47
C ILE A 130 -8.75 -2.82 -3.96
N ARG A 131 -9.41 -3.63 -4.78
CA ARG A 131 -10.76 -3.39 -5.32
C ARG A 131 -11.74 -4.35 -4.64
N ASP A 132 -12.55 -3.87 -3.71
CA ASP A 132 -13.63 -4.68 -3.14
C ASP A 132 -14.96 -4.40 -3.85
N SER A 133 -16.00 -5.12 -3.44
CA SER A 133 -17.34 -4.99 -4.04
C SER A 133 -17.96 -3.58 -3.94
N TYR A 134 -17.42 -2.68 -3.11
CA TYR A 134 -17.88 -1.30 -3.01
C TYR A 134 -17.25 -0.37 -4.06
N VAL A 135 -16.12 -0.73 -4.67
CA VAL A 135 -15.47 0.12 -5.68
C VAL A 135 -16.42 0.37 -6.85
N GLY A 136 -16.55 1.65 -7.24
CA GLY A 136 -17.46 2.09 -8.29
C GLY A 136 -18.92 2.25 -7.86
N GLN A 137 -19.28 1.95 -6.61
CA GLN A 137 -20.57 2.32 -6.03
C GLN A 137 -20.54 3.78 -5.54
N LYS A 138 -21.70 4.43 -5.41
CA LYS A 138 -21.80 5.76 -4.79
C LYS A 138 -21.75 5.64 -3.27
N GLY A 139 -20.83 6.37 -2.64
CA GLY A 139 -20.78 6.54 -1.19
C GLY A 139 -21.82 7.54 -0.68
N ASP A 140 -21.83 7.76 0.64
CA ASP A 140 -22.78 8.64 1.32
C ASP A 140 -22.67 10.12 0.87
N ASP A 141 -21.52 10.52 0.32
CA ASP A 141 -21.28 11.84 -0.26
C ASP A 141 -21.70 11.95 -1.75
N GLY A 142 -22.28 10.88 -2.29
CA GLY A 142 -22.73 10.79 -3.69
C GLY A 142 -21.62 10.58 -4.72
N LYS A 143 -20.35 10.48 -4.31
CA LYS A 143 -19.21 10.20 -5.20
C LYS A 143 -18.94 8.71 -5.31
N LEU A 144 -18.27 8.31 -6.38
CA LEU A 144 -17.83 6.92 -6.53
C LEU A 144 -16.77 6.59 -5.49
N ILE A 145 -16.86 5.37 -4.94
CA ILE A 145 -15.86 4.80 -4.05
C ILE A 145 -14.70 4.33 -4.91
N ASP A 146 -13.52 4.88 -4.65
CA ASP A 146 -12.28 4.45 -5.29
C ASP A 146 -11.68 3.20 -4.63
N GLU A 147 -10.73 2.58 -5.32
CA GLU A 147 -9.92 1.50 -4.78
C GLU A 147 -9.05 1.98 -3.61
N ILE A 148 -8.67 1.05 -2.73
CA ILE A 148 -7.68 1.33 -1.69
C ILE A 148 -6.29 1.11 -2.28
N SER A 149 -5.54 2.20 -2.47
CA SER A 149 -4.15 2.14 -2.93
C SER A 149 -3.17 2.26 -1.77
N ILE A 150 -2.17 1.37 -1.75
CA ILE A 150 -1.08 1.36 -0.76
C ILE A 150 0.23 1.34 -1.55
N LEU A 151 1.06 2.36 -1.33
CA LEU A 151 2.32 2.55 -2.02
C LEU A 151 3.48 2.58 -1.02
N TYR A 152 4.46 1.72 -1.25
CA TYR A 152 5.75 1.74 -0.56
C TYR A 152 6.83 2.35 -1.45
N GLN A 153 7.50 3.36 -0.91
CA GLN A 153 8.63 4.02 -1.55
C GLN A 153 9.94 3.58 -0.90
N GLY A 154 10.72 2.80 -1.64
CA GLY A 154 11.97 2.22 -1.15
C GLY A 154 11.72 0.96 -0.34
N ALA A 155 12.51 -0.07 -0.61
CA ALA A 155 12.62 -1.22 0.28
C ALA A 155 13.52 -0.85 1.47
N THR A 156 13.16 -1.31 2.66
CA THR A 156 13.99 -1.16 3.87
C THR A 156 15.13 -2.17 3.88
N SER A 157 14.90 -3.36 3.32
CA SER A 157 15.92 -4.38 3.09
C SER A 157 15.54 -5.23 1.89
N GLY A 158 16.53 -5.87 1.27
CA GLY A 158 16.25 -6.85 0.23
C GLY A 158 17.52 -7.40 -0.40
N GLN A 159 17.37 -8.52 -1.09
CA GLN A 159 18.46 -9.22 -1.76
C GLN A 159 17.94 -10.01 -2.95
N ILE A 160 18.86 -10.25 -3.89
CA ILE A 160 18.68 -11.19 -4.98
C ILE A 160 19.75 -12.27 -4.83
N THR A 161 19.35 -13.53 -4.95
CA THR A 161 20.22 -14.69 -4.75
C THR A 161 20.03 -15.72 -5.85
N ASN A 162 20.94 -16.69 -5.94
CA ASN A 162 20.88 -17.80 -6.90
C ASN A 162 20.73 -17.34 -8.37
N ILE A 163 21.46 -16.28 -8.74
CA ILE A 163 21.38 -15.71 -10.09
C ILE A 163 22.07 -16.66 -11.08
N VAL A 164 21.29 -17.28 -11.96
CA VAL A 164 21.77 -18.17 -13.02
C VAL A 164 21.01 -17.85 -14.31
N ASN A 165 21.73 -17.46 -15.36
CA ASN A 165 21.18 -17.22 -16.71
C ASN A 165 19.93 -16.31 -16.73
N GLY A 166 19.96 -15.20 -16.01
CA GLY A 166 18.84 -14.26 -15.95
C GLY A 166 17.64 -14.74 -15.13
N SER A 167 17.81 -15.80 -14.34
CA SER A 167 16.86 -16.28 -13.35
C SER A 167 17.44 -16.16 -11.94
N GLY A 168 16.60 -16.06 -10.93
CA GLY A 168 17.04 -15.98 -9.54
C GLY A 168 15.89 -15.88 -8.56
N ASN A 169 16.26 -15.71 -7.29
CA ASN A 169 15.33 -15.53 -6.18
C ASN A 169 15.44 -14.11 -5.64
N PHE A 170 14.36 -13.56 -5.13
CA PHE A 170 14.36 -12.26 -4.46
C PHE A 170 13.62 -12.32 -3.12
N THR A 171 14.09 -11.51 -2.18
CA THR A 171 13.40 -11.20 -0.93
C THR A 171 13.50 -9.70 -0.72
N LEU A 172 12.37 -9.03 -0.51
CA LEU A 172 12.31 -7.60 -0.18
C LEU A 172 11.42 -7.37 1.02
N VAL A 173 11.76 -6.37 1.83
CA VAL A 173 10.94 -5.88 2.93
C VAL A 173 10.70 -4.40 2.72
N PHE A 174 9.43 -4.01 2.70
CA PHE A 174 8.96 -2.63 2.66
C PHE A 174 8.37 -2.28 4.01
N LYS A 175 8.46 -1.01 4.42
CA LYS A 175 7.96 -0.52 5.70
C LYS A 175 7.16 0.77 5.52
N ASP A 176 6.11 0.90 6.31
CA ASP A 176 5.39 2.14 6.55
C ASP A 176 5.15 2.32 8.06
N ASP A 177 4.32 3.29 8.43
CA ASP A 177 3.98 3.59 9.82
C ASP A 177 3.17 2.48 10.51
N TYR A 178 2.53 1.61 9.73
CA TYR A 178 1.64 0.55 10.22
C TYR A 178 2.32 -0.81 10.32
N GLY A 179 3.50 -0.98 9.71
CA GLY A 179 4.29 -2.20 9.82
C GLY A 179 5.14 -2.48 8.59
N THR A 180 5.40 -3.76 8.35
CA THR A 180 6.23 -4.22 7.23
C THR A 180 5.47 -5.16 6.31
N VAL A 181 5.80 -5.11 5.03
CA VAL A 181 5.41 -6.10 4.02
C VAL A 181 6.66 -6.75 3.46
N GLN A 182 6.70 -8.09 3.51
CA GLN A 182 7.76 -8.89 2.92
C GLN A 182 7.25 -9.57 1.66
N VAL A 183 8.03 -9.46 0.59
CA VAL A 183 7.77 -10.10 -0.70
C VAL A 183 8.93 -11.06 -1.00
N GLU A 184 8.61 -12.33 -1.15
CA GLU A 184 9.54 -13.39 -1.54
C GLU A 184 9.11 -13.95 -2.88
N GLY A 185 10.08 -14.29 -3.73
CA GLY A 185 9.75 -14.81 -5.03
C GLY A 185 10.93 -15.24 -5.88
N THR A 186 10.58 -15.61 -7.10
CA THR A 186 11.53 -16.00 -8.14
C THR A 186 11.26 -15.21 -9.41
N TYR A 187 12.29 -15.10 -10.25
CA TYR A 187 12.15 -14.54 -11.59
C TYR A 187 12.96 -15.34 -12.58
N ASN A 188 12.53 -15.29 -13.83
CA ASN A 188 13.30 -15.69 -15.00
C ASN A 188 13.13 -14.64 -16.10
N ALA A 189 13.63 -14.90 -17.31
CA ALA A 189 13.56 -13.95 -18.42
C ALA A 189 12.13 -13.50 -18.79
N THR A 190 11.11 -14.31 -18.48
CA THR A 190 9.72 -14.09 -18.89
C THR A 190 8.82 -13.67 -17.74
N GLU A 191 8.93 -14.35 -16.60
CA GLU A 191 7.96 -14.28 -15.50
C GLU A 191 8.65 -14.05 -14.16
N THR A 192 8.03 -13.18 -13.36
CA THR A 192 8.35 -12.95 -11.95
C THR A 192 7.17 -13.43 -11.12
N ARG A 193 7.44 -14.31 -10.16
CA ARG A 193 6.45 -14.88 -9.25
C ARG A 193 6.76 -14.46 -7.82
N GLY A 194 5.81 -13.80 -7.16
CA GLY A 194 5.82 -13.67 -5.70
C GLY A 194 5.28 -14.95 -5.09
N THR A 195 6.17 -15.80 -4.58
CA THR A 195 5.82 -17.08 -3.93
C THR A 195 5.28 -16.88 -2.52
N ARG A 196 5.54 -15.71 -1.91
CA ARG A 196 4.91 -15.31 -0.65
C ARG A 196 4.89 -13.81 -0.53
N VAL A 197 3.71 -13.25 -0.28
CA VAL A 197 3.56 -11.86 0.16
C VAL A 197 2.98 -11.90 1.56
N SER A 198 3.66 -11.30 2.53
CA SER A 198 3.24 -11.34 3.94
C SER A 198 3.39 -9.99 4.60
N PHE A 199 2.63 -9.77 5.67
CA PHE A 199 2.69 -8.53 6.43
C PHE A 199 2.88 -8.82 7.92
N ASN A 200 3.46 -7.84 8.59
CA ASN A 200 3.55 -7.78 10.04
C ASN A 200 3.26 -6.35 10.49
N ASN A 201 2.13 -6.16 11.16
CA ASN A 201 1.71 -4.85 11.65
C ASN A 201 2.39 -4.52 12.97
N THR A 202 2.55 -3.22 13.25
CA THR A 202 3.12 -2.73 14.51
C THR A 202 2.31 -3.13 15.75
N ASN A 203 1.02 -3.45 15.58
CA ASN A 203 0.16 -3.98 16.65
C ASN A 203 0.32 -5.50 16.88
N GLY A 204 1.28 -6.16 16.21
CA GLY A 204 1.57 -7.59 16.35
C GLY A 204 0.74 -8.52 15.47
N VAL A 205 -0.30 -8.00 14.79
CA VAL A 205 -1.09 -8.78 13.82
C VAL A 205 -0.28 -9.03 12.56
N ASN A 206 -0.20 -10.29 12.13
CA ASN A 206 0.57 -10.71 10.96
C ASN A 206 -0.23 -11.72 10.12
N GLY A 207 0.18 -11.90 8.86
CA GLY A 207 -0.53 -12.80 7.94
C GLY A 207 0.08 -12.84 6.54
N SER A 208 -0.57 -13.61 5.66
CA SER A 208 -0.25 -13.73 4.23
C SER A 208 -1.23 -12.89 3.40
N LEU A 209 -0.75 -12.22 2.36
CA LEU A 209 -1.54 -11.50 1.35
C LEU A 209 -1.72 -12.33 0.07
N GLY A 210 -1.09 -13.50 -0.01
CA GLY A 210 -1.16 -14.42 -1.14
C GLY A 210 0.11 -14.46 -1.98
N THR A 211 -0.07 -14.90 -3.22
CA THR A 211 0.98 -15.05 -4.24
C THR A 211 0.62 -14.27 -5.50
N PHE A 212 1.60 -13.92 -6.32
CA PHE A 212 1.31 -13.30 -7.62
C PHE A 212 2.22 -13.82 -8.71
N SER A 213 1.80 -13.62 -9.95
CA SER A 213 2.65 -13.70 -11.13
C SER A 213 2.49 -12.44 -11.97
N THR A 214 3.60 -11.96 -12.52
CA THR A 214 3.62 -10.91 -13.53
C THR A 214 4.81 -11.10 -14.47
N ARG A 215 4.89 -10.30 -15.52
CA ARG A 215 6.00 -10.37 -16.47
C ARG A 215 7.25 -9.69 -15.93
N THR A 216 8.39 -10.35 -16.06
CA THR A 216 9.69 -9.83 -15.58
C THR A 216 10.06 -8.49 -16.19
N CYS A 217 9.72 -8.27 -17.48
CA CYS A 217 9.95 -7.00 -18.16
C CYS A 217 9.26 -5.81 -17.52
N GLY A 218 8.17 -6.03 -16.77
CA GLY A 218 7.47 -4.97 -16.02
C GLY A 218 7.97 -4.77 -14.59
N VAL A 219 8.86 -5.65 -14.10
CA VAL A 219 9.37 -5.64 -12.73
C VAL A 219 10.73 -4.97 -12.64
N PHE A 220 11.68 -5.36 -13.49
CA PHE A 220 13.07 -4.89 -13.38
C PHE A 220 13.35 -3.70 -14.29
N PHE A 221 14.07 -2.69 -13.78
CA PHE A 221 14.46 -1.49 -14.52
C PHE A 221 15.79 -0.88 -14.06
#